data_AF-A0AA43L8K7-F1
#
_entry.id   AF-A0AA43L8K7-F1
#
_cell.length_a   1.000
_cell.length_b   1.000
_cell.length_c   1.000
_cell.angle_alpha   90.00
_cell.angle_beta   90.00
_cell.angle_gamma   90.00
#
_symmetry.space_group_name_H-M   'P 1'
#
loop_
_entity.id
_entity.type
_entity.pdbx_description
1 polymer ?
#
loop_
_entity_poly.entity_id
_entity_poly.type
_entity_poly.pdbx_seq_one_letter_code
_entity_poly.pdbx_strand_id
1 'polypeptide(L)'
;MNITLAIMYLYPDAEPMRDYMVQDNGPEQVLLSGAEEKGRVCYEIKPVEEGEEAIEGVHYRYGIDYNLLVESVDYDIIERGPYIAAWNLDVPQPTEAELEAAWQAHLEAEAKKPPELSEVEQLRVENTALQNRLQDVEVIMAELLSI
;
A
#
# COMPACT_ATOMS: atom_id res chain seq x y z
N MET A 1 6.12 -5.68 -3.78
CA MET A 1 6.82 -4.39 -3.67
C MET A 1 5.85 -3.32 -3.16
N ASN A 2 6.31 -2.35 -2.37
CA ASN A 2 5.50 -1.18 -2.01
C ASN A 2 5.71 -0.06 -3.03
N ILE A 3 4.81 0.05 -4.01
CA ILE A 3 4.90 1.04 -5.11
C ILE A 3 4.90 2.46 -4.56
N THR A 4 4.10 2.76 -3.54
CA THR A 4 4.04 4.10 -2.95
C THR A 4 5.38 4.53 -2.37
N LEU A 5 6.05 3.65 -1.62
CA LEU A 5 7.38 3.94 -1.06
C LEU A 5 8.45 4.04 -2.14
N ALA A 6 8.38 3.21 -3.18
CA ALA A 6 9.28 3.31 -4.33
C ALA A 6 9.13 4.65 -5.08
N ILE A 7 7.89 5.10 -5.30
CA ILE A 7 7.61 6.41 -5.91
C ILE A 7 8.10 7.54 -5.01
N MET A 8 7.85 7.49 -3.69
CA MET A 8 8.36 8.50 -2.75
C MET A 8 9.90 8.53 -2.71
N TYR A 9 10.55 7.39 -2.92
CA TYR A 9 12.01 7.33 -3.00
C TYR A 9 12.54 7.99 -4.29
N LEU A 10 11.87 7.77 -5.43
CA LEU A 10 12.23 8.38 -6.72
C LEU A 10 11.87 9.88 -6.80
N TYR A 11 10.73 10.25 -6.22
CA TYR A 11 10.15 11.58 -6.26
C TYR A 11 9.74 12.01 -4.85
N PRO A 12 10.69 12.48 -4.01
CA PRO A 12 10.43 12.81 -2.61
C PRO A 12 9.40 13.91 -2.38
N ASP A 13 9.25 14.80 -3.36
CA ASP A 13 8.32 15.93 -3.32
C ASP A 13 6.91 15.57 -3.86
N ALA A 14 6.72 14.35 -4.39
CA ALA A 14 5.44 13.92 -4.93
C ALA A 14 4.44 13.56 -3.81
N GLU A 15 3.25 14.13 -3.89
CA GLU A 15 2.18 13.90 -2.92
C GLU A 15 1.24 12.76 -3.37
N PRO A 16 1.09 11.68 -2.57
CA PRO A 16 0.10 10.65 -2.85
C PRO A 16 -1.31 11.24 -2.91
N MET A 17 -2.16 10.66 -3.75
CA MET A 17 -3.54 11.08 -4.02
C MET A 17 -3.70 12.44 -4.71
N ARG A 18 -2.64 13.27 -4.78
CA ARG A 18 -2.62 14.50 -5.58
C ARG A 18 -1.85 14.31 -6.89
N ASP A 19 -0.59 13.90 -6.77
CA ASP A 19 0.35 13.84 -7.88
C ASP A 19 0.36 12.45 -8.53
N TYR A 20 0.03 11.42 -7.76
CA TYR A 20 -0.17 10.07 -8.25
C TYR A 20 -1.12 9.30 -7.33
N MET A 21 -1.76 8.26 -7.86
CA MET A 21 -2.63 7.37 -7.09
C MET A 21 -2.18 5.93 -7.29
N VAL A 22 -1.88 5.24 -6.18
CA VAL A 22 -1.69 3.79 -6.17
C VAL A 22 -2.96 3.17 -5.63
N GLN A 23 -3.50 2.20 -6.36
CA GLN A 23 -4.70 1.48 -6.00
C GLN A 23 -4.39 -0.01 -5.92
N ASP A 24 -5.05 -0.70 -5.01
CA ASP A 24 -5.07 -2.15 -4.93
C ASP A 24 -6.54 -2.57 -4.95
N ASN A 25 -6.94 -3.25 -6.02
CA ASN A 25 -8.31 -3.77 -6.15
C ASN A 25 -8.49 -5.09 -5.42
N GLY A 26 -7.42 -5.64 -4.84
CA GLY A 26 -7.43 -6.96 -4.26
C GLY A 26 -7.59 -8.07 -5.30
N PRO A 27 -7.94 -9.29 -4.85
CA PRO A 27 -8.16 -10.42 -5.73
C PRO A 27 -9.34 -10.18 -6.67
N GLU A 28 -9.11 -10.35 -7.97
CA GLU A 28 -10.14 -10.23 -9.01
C GLU A 28 -10.64 -11.61 -9.44
N GLN A 29 -11.96 -11.78 -9.53
CA GLN A 29 -12.60 -13.00 -10.02
C GLN A 29 -12.69 -12.94 -11.55
N VAL A 30 -11.93 -13.79 -12.24
CA VAL A 30 -11.89 -13.84 -13.70
C VAL A 30 -12.60 -15.09 -14.19
N LEU A 31 -13.67 -14.91 -14.95
CA LEU A 31 -14.42 -16.02 -15.54
C LEU A 31 -13.58 -16.74 -16.59
N LEU A 32 -13.62 -18.06 -16.55
CA LEU A 32 -13.07 -18.90 -17.59
C LEU A 32 -14.07 -19.02 -18.75
N SER A 33 -13.55 -19.14 -19.96
CA SER A 33 -14.36 -19.20 -21.18
C SER A 33 -15.43 -20.30 -21.09
N GLY A 34 -16.70 -19.94 -21.24
CA GLY A 34 -17.84 -20.86 -21.21
C GLY A 34 -18.52 -20.98 -19.85
N ALA A 35 -17.97 -20.36 -18.79
CA ALA A 35 -18.61 -20.29 -17.48
C ALA A 35 -19.76 -19.27 -17.43
N GLU A 36 -19.84 -18.35 -18.40
CA GLU A 36 -20.82 -17.28 -18.41
C GLU A 36 -22.26 -17.83 -18.40
N GLU A 37 -22.55 -18.84 -19.21
CA GLU A 37 -23.89 -19.43 -19.30
C GLU A 37 -24.33 -20.09 -17.98
N LYS A 38 -23.40 -20.72 -17.26
CA LYS A 38 -23.67 -21.40 -16.00
C LYS A 38 -24.00 -20.42 -14.88
N GLY A 39 -23.29 -19.29 -14.83
CA GLY A 39 -23.46 -18.27 -13.80
C GLY A 39 -24.50 -17.20 -14.14
N ARG A 40 -24.99 -17.13 -15.38
CA ARG A 40 -25.87 -16.05 -15.84
C ARG A 40 -27.26 -16.16 -15.22
N VAL A 41 -27.58 -15.20 -14.35
CA VAL A 41 -28.88 -15.08 -13.68
C VAL A 41 -29.56 -13.78 -14.12
N CYS A 42 -30.87 -13.85 -14.37
CA CYS A 42 -31.71 -12.69 -14.61
C CYS A 42 -32.16 -12.12 -13.27
N TYR A 43 -31.79 -10.87 -12.98
CA TYR A 43 -32.24 -10.13 -11.82
C TYR A 43 -33.33 -9.16 -12.22
N GLU A 44 -34.47 -9.23 -11.55
CA GLU A 44 -35.53 -8.24 -11.69
C GLU A 44 -35.11 -6.94 -10.99
N ILE A 45 -35.21 -5.83 -11.72
CA ILE A 45 -34.95 -4.48 -11.21
C ILE A 45 -36.28 -3.84 -10.79
N LYS A 46 -37.27 -3.89 -11.69
CA LYS A 46 -38.64 -3.45 -11.44
C LYS A 46 -39.61 -4.32 -12.24
N PRO A 47 -40.85 -4.51 -11.74
CA PRO A 47 -41.89 -5.20 -12.49
C PRO A 47 -42.27 -4.41 -13.75
N VAL A 48 -42.74 -5.14 -14.77
CA VAL A 48 -43.25 -4.56 -16.02
C VAL A 48 -44.71 -4.15 -15.84
N GLU A 49 -45.05 -2.92 -16.19
CA GLU A 49 -46.44 -2.43 -16.10
C GLU A 49 -47.31 -2.96 -17.25
N GLU A 50 -48.63 -2.99 -17.07
CA GLU A 50 -49.57 -3.50 -18.06
C GLU A 50 -49.49 -2.68 -19.36
N GLY A 51 -49.08 -3.32 -20.46
CA GLY A 51 -48.89 -2.68 -21.76
C GLY A 51 -47.47 -2.16 -22.02
N GLU A 52 -46.52 -2.36 -21.09
CA GLU A 52 -45.09 -2.07 -21.28
C GLU A 52 -44.35 -3.34 -21.75
N GLU A 53 -43.31 -3.17 -22.58
CA GLU A 53 -42.37 -4.25 -22.89
C GLU A 53 -41.24 -4.28 -21.87
N ALA A 54 -40.76 -5.47 -21.54
CA ALA A 54 -39.62 -5.63 -20.65
C ALA A 54 -38.33 -5.17 -21.34
N ILE A 55 -37.61 -4.22 -20.74
CA ILE A 55 -36.38 -3.65 -21.28
C ILE A 55 -35.20 -4.00 -20.36
N GLU A 56 -34.11 -4.53 -20.94
CA GLU A 56 -32.86 -4.79 -20.22
C GLU A 56 -32.23 -3.49 -19.71
N GLY A 57 -31.80 -3.49 -18.45
CA GLY A 57 -31.29 -2.33 -17.73
C GLY A 57 -32.38 -1.46 -17.07
N VAL A 58 -33.65 -1.68 -17.43
CA VAL A 58 -34.80 -0.94 -16.86
C VAL A 58 -35.65 -1.87 -16.00
N HIS A 59 -36.10 -3.00 -16.54
CA HIS A 59 -36.95 -3.98 -15.86
C HIS A 59 -36.16 -5.16 -15.32
N TYR A 60 -35.16 -5.62 -16.06
CA TYR A 60 -34.30 -6.72 -15.65
C TYR A 60 -32.85 -6.47 -16.07
N ARG A 61 -31.90 -7.15 -15.44
CA ARG A 61 -30.51 -7.22 -15.92
C ARG A 61 -29.97 -8.62 -15.77
N TYR A 62 -29.08 -9.01 -16.67
CA TYR A 62 -28.28 -10.20 -16.46
C TYR A 62 -27.06 -9.87 -15.60
N GLY A 63 -26.80 -10.71 -14.61
CA GLY A 63 -25.57 -10.70 -13.82
C GLY A 63 -25.02 -12.11 -13.69
N ILE A 64 -23.79 -12.20 -13.18
CA ILE A 64 -23.16 -13.48 -12.88
C ILE A 64 -23.33 -13.75 -11.39
N ASP A 65 -23.99 -14.86 -11.07
CA ASP A 65 -24.07 -15.37 -9.70
C ASP A 65 -22.92 -16.35 -9.47
N TYR A 66 -21.87 -15.87 -8.79
CA TYR A 66 -20.71 -16.68 -8.46
C TYR A 66 -21.03 -17.84 -7.50
N ASN A 67 -22.19 -17.86 -6.83
CA ASN A 67 -22.61 -19.02 -6.03
C ASN A 67 -22.98 -20.24 -6.89
N LEU A 68 -23.24 -20.04 -8.18
CA LEU A 68 -23.50 -21.10 -9.14
C LEU A 68 -22.22 -21.63 -9.81
N LEU A 69 -21.09 -20.99 -9.52
CA LEU A 69 -19.79 -21.26 -10.13
C LEU A 69 -18.84 -21.93 -9.13
N VAL A 70 -17.87 -22.66 -9.67
CA VAL A 70 -16.85 -23.38 -8.92
C VAL A 70 -15.50 -22.74 -9.22
N GLU A 71 -14.80 -22.32 -8.16
CA GLU A 71 -13.43 -21.79 -8.25
C GLU A 71 -12.47 -22.82 -8.89
N SER A 72 -11.52 -22.35 -9.69
CA SER A 72 -10.57 -23.16 -10.48
C SER A 72 -11.19 -24.06 -11.56
N VAL A 73 -12.50 -23.96 -11.79
CA VAL A 73 -13.22 -24.69 -12.85
C VAL A 73 -13.95 -23.71 -13.77
N ASP A 74 -14.72 -22.80 -13.17
CA ASP A 74 -15.53 -21.82 -13.88
C ASP A 74 -14.93 -20.41 -13.79
N TYR A 75 -14.17 -20.12 -12.74
CA TYR A 75 -13.44 -18.85 -12.59
C TYR A 75 -12.18 -19.05 -11.77
N ASP A 76 -11.20 -18.18 -12.01
CA ASP A 76 -9.99 -18.08 -11.21
C ASP A 76 -10.00 -16.80 -10.39
N ILE A 77 -9.34 -16.84 -9.24
CA ILE A 77 -9.03 -15.66 -8.45
C ILE A 77 -7.61 -15.24 -8.79
N ILE A 78 -7.46 -14.07 -9.40
CA ILE A 78 -6.17 -13.53 -9.82
C ILE A 78 -5.79 -12.37 -8.88
N GLU A 79 -4.66 -12.52 -8.20
CA GLU A 79 -4.03 -11.43 -7.46
C GLU A 79 -3.22 -10.55 -8.43
N ARG A 80 -3.69 -9.33 -8.68
CA ARG A 80 -2.99 -8.37 -9.54
C ARG A 80 -2.03 -7.45 -8.77
N GLY A 81 -2.19 -7.35 -7.46
CA GLY A 81 -1.41 -6.46 -6.60
C GLY A 81 -1.70 -4.97 -6.84
N PRO A 82 -1.00 -4.09 -6.10
CA PRO A 82 -1.13 -2.65 -6.27
C PRO A 82 -0.62 -2.19 -7.63
N TYR A 83 -1.23 -1.16 -8.20
CA TYR A 83 -0.84 -0.53 -9.45
C TYR A 83 -1.03 0.99 -9.39
N ILE A 84 -0.35 1.73 -10.27
CA ILE A 84 -0.53 3.17 -10.41
C ILE A 84 -1.82 3.42 -11.22
N ALA A 85 -2.87 3.86 -10.54
CA ALA A 85 -4.18 4.16 -11.12
C ALA A 85 -4.25 5.55 -11.76
N ALA A 86 -3.48 6.52 -11.26
CA ALA A 86 -3.40 7.86 -11.82
C ALA A 86 -1.97 8.41 -11.70
N TRP A 87 -1.57 9.17 -12.71
CA TRP A 87 -0.26 9.83 -12.77
C TRP A 87 -0.44 11.26 -13.28
N ASN A 88 -0.20 12.24 -12.40
CA ASN A 88 -0.46 13.67 -12.65
C ASN A 88 0.83 14.50 -12.67
N LEU A 89 2.01 13.87 -12.62
CA LEU A 89 3.30 14.56 -12.70
C LEU A 89 3.71 14.79 -14.18
N ASP A 90 4.44 15.87 -14.44
CA ASP A 90 4.96 16.21 -15.77
C ASP A 90 6.15 15.33 -16.21
N VAL A 91 6.60 14.42 -15.35
CA VAL A 91 7.65 13.43 -15.64
C VAL A 91 7.02 12.12 -16.10
N PRO A 92 7.72 11.28 -16.88
CA PRO A 92 7.19 9.98 -17.28
C PRO A 92 6.91 9.10 -16.06
N GLN A 93 5.83 8.31 -16.15
CA GLN A 93 5.52 7.28 -15.17
C GLN A 93 6.69 6.27 -15.10
N PRO A 94 7.17 5.93 -13.89
CA PRO A 94 8.26 4.96 -13.74
C PRO A 94 7.84 3.58 -14.23
N THR A 95 8.77 2.89 -14.85
CA THR A 95 8.63 1.48 -15.25
C THR A 95 8.72 0.55 -14.04
N GLU A 96 8.22 -0.68 -14.19
CA GLU A 96 8.32 -1.69 -13.13
C GLU A 96 9.77 -1.94 -12.67
N ALA A 97 10.72 -1.92 -13.61
CA ALA A 97 12.13 -2.10 -13.29
C ALA A 97 12.71 -0.93 -12.45
N GLU A 98 12.28 0.30 -12.74
CA GLU A 98 12.68 1.48 -11.97
C GLU A 98 12.04 1.48 -10.57
N LEU A 99 10.78 1.06 -10.47
CA LEU A 99 10.11 0.88 -9.18
C LEU A 99 10.81 -0.17 -8.32
N GLU A 100 11.15 -1.33 -8.88
CA GLU A 100 11.83 -2.40 -8.14
C GLU A 100 13.25 -1.95 -7.73
N ALA A 101 13.99 -1.28 -8.61
CA ALA A 101 15.30 -0.74 -8.28
C ALA A 101 15.22 0.30 -7.14
N ALA A 102 14.23 1.20 -7.18
CA ALA A 102 13.99 2.18 -6.12
C ALA A 102 13.59 1.51 -4.80
N TRP A 103 12.76 0.47 -4.86
CA TRP A 103 12.37 -0.29 -3.68
C TRP A 103 13.57 -0.99 -3.02
N GLN A 104 14.44 -1.63 -3.81
CA GLN A 104 15.67 -2.23 -3.28
C GLN A 104 16.61 -1.18 -2.68
N ALA A 105 16.78 -0.04 -3.34
CA ALA A 105 17.60 1.07 -2.82
C ALA A 105 17.03 1.65 -1.51
N HIS A 106 15.70 1.74 -1.40
CA HIS A 106 15.03 2.13 -0.17
C HIS A 106 15.29 1.12 0.96
N LEU A 107 15.15 -0.18 0.70
CA LEU A 107 15.44 -1.23 1.69
C LEU A 107 16.90 -1.22 2.14
N GLU A 108 17.85 -1.01 1.23
CA GLU A 108 19.27 -0.87 1.57
C GLU A 108 19.54 0.37 2.42
N ALA A 109 18.89 1.49 2.11
CA ALA A 109 19.02 2.73 2.88
C ALA A 109 18.47 2.55 4.31
N GLU A 110 17.29 1.93 4.44
CA GLU A 110 16.68 1.59 5.73
C GLU A 110 17.56 0.61 6.51
N ALA A 111 18.14 -0.40 5.86
CA ALA A 111 19.04 -1.36 6.51
C ALA A 111 20.37 -0.74 6.96
N LYS A 112 20.84 0.32 6.29
CA LYS A 112 22.04 1.09 6.67
C LYS A 112 21.76 2.11 7.77
N LYS A 113 20.49 2.40 8.08
CA LYS A 113 20.13 3.33 9.15
C LYS A 113 20.64 2.73 10.47
N PRO A 114 21.38 3.48 11.30
CA PRO A 114 21.71 3.04 12.64
C PRO A 114 20.42 2.65 13.35
N PRO A 115 20.40 1.57 14.16
CA PRO A 115 19.22 1.24 14.94
C PRO A 115 18.84 2.49 15.74
N GLU A 116 17.62 2.98 15.53
CA GLU A 116 17.09 4.05 16.35
C GLU A 116 17.06 3.52 17.78
N LEU A 117 17.93 4.07 18.63
CA LEU A 117 17.94 3.73 20.05
C LEU A 117 16.53 3.98 20.56
N SER A 118 15.94 2.99 21.25
CA SER A 118 14.66 3.20 21.92
C SER A 118 14.78 4.40 22.87
N GLU A 119 13.68 5.09 23.17
CA GLU A 119 13.69 6.23 24.10
C GLU A 119 14.41 5.90 25.42
N VAL A 120 14.25 4.67 25.92
CA VAL A 120 14.92 4.18 27.12
C VAL A 120 16.43 4.08 26.95
N GLU A 121 16.90 3.62 25.80
CA GLU A 121 18.33 3.53 25.51
C GLU A 121 18.95 4.91 25.29
N GLN A 122 18.23 5.83 24.64
CA GLN A 122 18.65 7.24 24.52
C GLN A 122 18.79 7.88 25.89
N LEU A 123 17.77 7.72 26.76
CA LEU A 123 17.82 8.23 28.13
C LEU A 123 18.94 7.61 28.95
N ARG A 124 19.28 6.33 28.74
CA ARG A 124 20.43 5.69 29.40
C ARG A 124 21.76 6.26 28.94
N VAL A 125 21.92 6.47 27.62
CA VAL A 125 23.11 7.12 27.06
C VAL A 125 23.24 8.55 27.56
N GLU A 126 22.16 9.32 27.60
CA GLU A 126 22.17 10.68 28.16
C GLU A 126 22.49 10.69 29.66
N ASN A 127 21.89 9.79 30.44
CA ASN A 127 22.13 9.73 31.88
C ASN A 127 23.58 9.34 32.19
N THR A 128 24.14 8.36 31.48
CA THR A 128 25.57 8.00 31.61
C THR A 128 26.49 9.14 31.19
N ALA A 129 26.18 9.87 30.13
CA ALA A 129 26.94 11.06 29.74
C ALA A 129 26.86 12.19 30.79
N LEU A 130 25.70 12.39 31.42
CA LEU A 130 25.52 13.35 32.51
C LEU A 130 26.28 12.94 33.78
N GLN A 131 26.28 11.65 34.13
CA GLN A 131 27.05 11.13 35.26
C GLN A 131 28.55 11.32 35.07
N ASN A 132 29.08 11.06 33.88
CA ASN A 132 30.49 11.30 33.57
C ASN A 132 30.85 12.79 33.74
N ARG A 133 30.01 13.70 33.21
CA ARG A 133 30.21 15.14 33.37
C ARG A 133 30.16 15.58 34.83
N LEU A 134 29.26 15.00 35.62
CA LEU A 134 29.18 15.28 37.05
C LEU A 134 30.47 14.85 37.77
N GLN A 135 30.96 13.65 37.45
CA GLN A 135 32.18 13.12 38.03
C GLN A 135 33.41 13.97 37.67
N ASP A 136 33.51 14.46 36.42
CA ASP A 136 34.58 15.39 36.01
C ASP A 136 34.53 16.69 36.84
N VAL A 137 33.34 17.25 37.06
CA VAL A 137 33.15 18.46 37.87
C VAL A 137 33.50 18.20 39.35
N GLU A 138 33.14 17.05 39.90
CA GLU A 138 33.49 16.65 41.26
C GLU A 138 35.00 16.54 41.45
N VAL A 139 35.71 15.95 40.47
CA VAL A 139 37.18 15.86 40.49
C VAL A 139 37.79 17.26 40.43
N ILE A 140 37.33 18.13 39.52
CA ILE A 140 37.80 19.52 39.42
C ILE A 140 37.57 20.29 40.73
N MET A 141 36.41 20.13 41.37
CA MET A 141 36.12 20.78 42.65
C MET A 141 37.02 20.25 43.77
N ALA A 142 37.28 18.94 43.82
CA ALA A 142 38.15 18.34 44.82
C ALA A 142 39.60 18.84 44.68
N GLU A 143 40.10 18.98 43.46
CA GLU A 143 41.43 19.57 43.18
C GLU A 143 41.50 21.04 43.62
N LEU A 144 40.47 21.84 43.35
CA LEU A 144 40.41 23.25 43.75
C LEU A 144 40.33 23.47 45.27
N LEU A 145 39.73 22.52 46.01
CA LEU A 145 39.62 22.57 47.48
C LEU A 145 40.86 22.02 48.21
N SER A 146 41.81 21.41 47.48
CA SER A 146 43.05 20.86 48.03
C SER A 146 44.25 21.82 47.95
N ILE A 147 44.02 23.06 47.48
CA ILE A 147 44.97 24.19 47.44
C ILE A 147 44.65 25.17 48.57
#